data_AF-L7U4W3-F1
#
_entry.id   AF-L7U4W3-F1
#
_cell.length_a   1.000
_cell.length_b   1.000
_cell.length_c   1.000
_cell.angle_alpha   90.00
_cell.angle_beta   90.00
_cell.angle_gamma   90.00
#
_symmetry.space_group_name_H-M   'P 1'
#
loop_
_entity.id
_entity.type
_entity.pdbx_description
1 polymer ?
#
loop_
_entity_poly.entity_id
_entity_poly.type
_entity_poly.pdbx_seq_one_letter_code
_entity_poly.pdbx_strand_id
1 'polypeptide(L)'
;MPLSDKEIKSALEAGALKIEPIIDENIRPSSYDVTLGNELAYFVGNEPIDLSVDPSPRTERHDLTVSPYVIPPNGFVLGSVREWIEFGPYCGFISTRTTYARMGLLFSVSNYANPGYKGNLPLAIANLSGLPVTLTKGLRVAQVVFLRTGEVERPYSQLPDAKYLGERGVSLPKPHLDREIQQALSSLGLRGWRMREAQRLIDEKTDKIAETVVGQFTRSVE
;
A
#
# COMPACT_ATOMS: atom_id res chain seq x y z
N MET A 1 16.16 16.91 6.47
CA MET A 1 16.91 16.26 7.58
C MET A 1 15.99 15.28 8.29
N PRO A 2 16.44 14.06 8.63
CA PRO A 2 15.66 13.10 9.42
C PRO A 2 15.26 13.67 10.77
N LEU A 3 14.05 13.39 11.21
CA LEU A 3 13.63 13.65 12.57
C LEU A 3 14.27 12.63 13.52
N SER A 4 14.76 13.10 14.65
CA SER A 4 15.12 12.27 15.80
C SER A 4 13.86 11.72 16.50
N ASP A 5 14.02 10.70 17.33
CA ASP A 5 12.96 10.18 18.20
C ASP A 5 12.25 11.26 19.03
N LYS A 6 13.01 12.20 19.60
CA LYS A 6 12.49 13.36 20.33
C LYS A 6 11.63 14.25 19.45
N GLU A 7 12.09 14.55 18.24
CA GLU A 7 11.33 15.37 17.28
C GLU A 7 10.09 14.64 16.76
N ILE A 8 10.15 13.32 16.56
CA ILE A 8 8.98 12.50 16.22
C ILE A 8 7.93 12.61 17.33
N LYS A 9 8.34 12.44 18.60
CA LYS A 9 7.44 12.57 19.76
C LYS A 9 6.82 13.96 19.85
N SER A 10 7.63 15.03 19.74
CA SER A 10 7.12 16.40 19.75
C SER A 10 6.18 16.69 18.58
N ALA A 11 6.43 16.12 17.39
CA ALA A 11 5.54 16.26 16.24
C ALA A 11 4.20 15.54 16.43
N LEU A 12 4.21 14.37 17.08
CA LEU A 12 3.00 13.63 17.46
C LEU A 12 2.17 14.42 18.50
N GLU A 13 2.82 14.93 19.55
CA GLU A 13 2.18 15.75 20.60
C GLU A 13 1.55 17.03 20.02
N ALA A 14 2.24 17.68 19.08
CA ALA A 14 1.75 18.88 18.40
C ALA A 14 0.67 18.60 17.33
N GLY A 15 0.36 17.32 17.03
CA GLY A 15 -0.55 16.94 15.96
C GLY A 15 -0.04 17.23 14.54
N ALA A 16 1.24 17.59 14.39
CA ALA A 16 1.88 17.80 13.10
C ALA A 16 2.23 16.48 12.39
N LEU A 17 2.33 15.40 13.15
CA LEU A 17 2.43 14.02 12.67
C LEU A 17 1.34 13.21 13.37
N LYS A 18 0.73 12.25 12.67
CA LYS A 18 -0.24 11.31 13.27
C LYS A 18 0.09 9.89 12.86
N ILE A 19 0.03 8.95 13.80
CA ILE A 19 0.23 7.51 13.55
C ILE A 19 -0.84 6.74 14.32
N GLU A 20 -1.66 5.97 13.63
CA GLU A 20 -2.78 5.23 14.25
C GLU A 20 -2.85 3.78 13.77
N PRO A 21 -2.67 2.78 14.66
CA PRO A 21 -2.29 2.90 16.07
C PRO A 21 -0.79 3.28 16.23
N ILE A 22 -0.50 4.14 17.20
CA ILE A 22 0.88 4.37 17.68
C ILE A 22 1.28 3.26 18.65
N ILE A 23 2.52 2.80 18.54
CA ILE A 23 3.16 1.86 19.47
C ILE A 23 4.48 2.51 19.90
N ASP A 24 4.59 2.90 21.16
CA ASP A 24 5.73 3.70 21.64
C ASP A 24 7.07 2.95 21.48
N GLU A 25 7.07 1.63 21.63
CA GLU A 25 8.26 0.78 21.45
C GLU A 25 8.76 0.74 19.99
N ASN A 26 7.91 1.13 19.05
CA ASN A 26 8.27 1.21 17.64
C ASN A 26 8.94 2.55 17.27
N ILE A 27 8.94 3.55 18.15
CA ILE A 27 9.72 4.76 17.96
C ILE A 27 11.21 4.40 18.13
N ARG A 28 11.98 4.58 17.06
CA ARG A 28 13.43 4.32 16.99
C ARG A 28 14.18 5.65 16.96
N PRO A 29 15.52 5.66 17.18
CA PRO A 29 16.29 6.89 17.31
C PRO A 29 16.11 7.93 16.19
N SER A 30 15.76 7.52 14.97
CA SER A 30 15.45 8.42 13.85
C SER A 30 14.44 7.81 12.85
N SER A 31 13.54 6.96 13.34
CA SER A 31 12.51 6.30 12.50
C SER A 31 11.38 5.77 13.36
N TYR A 32 10.34 5.27 12.71
CA TYR A 32 9.26 4.50 13.36
C TYR A 32 9.12 3.14 12.66
N ASP A 33 9.24 2.05 13.40
CA ASP A 33 9.00 0.70 12.87
C ASP A 33 7.50 0.51 12.58
N VAL A 34 7.16 0.13 11.35
CA VAL A 34 5.78 -0.11 10.90
C VAL A 34 5.48 -1.59 10.76
N THR A 35 4.22 -1.95 11.00
CA THR A 35 3.77 -3.34 11.04
C THR A 35 3.00 -3.73 9.78
N LEU A 36 3.06 -5.00 9.39
CA LEU A 36 2.29 -5.51 8.25
C LEU A 36 0.78 -5.44 8.54
N GLY A 37 0.00 -4.93 7.60
CA GLY A 37 -1.45 -4.87 7.66
C GLY A 37 -2.13 -6.24 7.59
N ASN A 38 -3.45 -6.21 7.41
CA ASN A 38 -4.31 -7.40 7.48
C ASN A 38 -4.59 -8.04 6.14
N GLU A 39 -4.19 -7.41 5.04
CA GLU A 39 -4.59 -7.81 3.71
C GLU A 39 -3.39 -7.76 2.77
N LEU A 40 -3.39 -8.63 1.77
CA LEU A 40 -2.49 -8.62 0.63
C LEU A 40 -3.30 -8.58 -0.66
N ALA A 41 -2.71 -8.06 -1.73
CA ALA A 41 -3.21 -8.21 -3.08
C ALA A 41 -2.09 -8.68 -4.01
N TYR A 42 -2.40 -9.51 -5.00
CA TYR A 42 -1.41 -10.00 -5.96
C TYR A 42 -2.01 -10.13 -7.35
N PHE A 43 -1.14 -10.01 -8.35
CA PHE A 43 -1.55 -10.03 -9.76
C PHE A 43 -1.74 -11.47 -10.24
N VAL A 44 -2.78 -11.68 -11.04
CA VAL A 44 -3.14 -12.98 -11.61
C VAL A 44 -3.35 -12.89 -13.12
N GLY A 45 -3.17 -14.01 -13.81
CA GLY A 45 -3.27 -14.10 -15.27
C GLY A 45 -1.91 -13.99 -15.97
N ASN A 46 -1.92 -14.25 -17.27
CA ASN A 46 -0.73 -14.30 -18.12
C ASN A 46 -0.76 -13.28 -19.26
N GLU A 47 -1.77 -12.40 -19.27
CA GLU A 47 -1.93 -11.39 -20.31
C GLU A 47 -0.84 -10.30 -20.16
N PRO A 48 -0.24 -9.83 -21.25
CA PRO A 48 0.66 -8.69 -21.21
C PRO A 48 -0.05 -7.45 -20.65
N ILE A 49 0.65 -6.69 -19.80
CA ILE A 49 0.17 -5.38 -19.35
C ILE A 49 0.60 -4.35 -20.39
N ASP A 50 -0.37 -3.78 -21.12
CA ASP A 50 -0.14 -2.69 -22.07
C ASP A 50 -0.39 -1.34 -21.39
N LEU A 51 0.70 -0.61 -21.12
CA LEU A 51 0.64 0.71 -20.51
C LEU A 51 -0.05 1.78 -21.38
N SER A 52 -0.25 1.52 -22.67
CA SER A 52 -0.86 2.47 -23.61
C SER A 52 -2.38 2.34 -23.74
N VAL A 53 -2.97 1.26 -23.22
CA VAL A 53 -4.42 0.97 -23.34
C VAL A 53 -5.06 0.79 -21.96
N ASP A 54 -5.00 -0.40 -21.37
CA ASP A 54 -5.47 -0.66 -20.00
C ASP A 54 -4.33 -1.28 -19.18
N PRO A 55 -3.61 -0.47 -18.40
CA PRO A 55 -2.53 -0.94 -17.56
C PRO A 55 -3.00 -1.67 -16.29
N SER A 56 -4.30 -1.86 -16.09
CA SER A 56 -4.84 -2.40 -14.84
C SER A 56 -4.74 -3.93 -14.83
N PRO A 57 -3.82 -4.53 -14.03
CA PRO A 57 -3.72 -5.98 -13.96
C PRO A 57 -4.94 -6.58 -13.25
N ARG A 58 -5.25 -7.84 -13.57
CA ARG A 58 -6.17 -8.62 -12.74
C ARG A 58 -5.51 -8.89 -11.38
N THR A 59 -6.30 -8.80 -10.32
CA THR A 59 -5.81 -8.92 -8.94
C THR A 59 -6.69 -9.84 -8.13
N GLU A 60 -6.08 -10.62 -7.25
CA GLU A 60 -6.76 -11.31 -6.15
C GLU A 60 -6.28 -10.74 -4.81
N ARG A 61 -7.08 -10.96 -3.76
CA ARG A 61 -6.81 -10.49 -2.40
C ARG A 61 -6.70 -11.67 -1.44
N HIS A 62 -5.89 -11.52 -0.40
CA HIS A 62 -5.74 -12.49 0.68
C HIS A 62 -5.88 -11.82 2.03
N ASP A 63 -6.73 -12.38 2.90
CA ASP A 63 -6.96 -11.90 4.26
C ASP A 63 -6.03 -12.60 5.27
N LEU A 64 -5.05 -11.86 5.79
CA LEU A 64 -4.10 -12.30 6.81
C LEU A 64 -4.73 -12.43 8.21
N THR A 65 -5.99 -12.03 8.39
CA THR A 65 -6.73 -12.29 9.63
C THR A 65 -7.25 -13.71 9.72
N VAL A 66 -7.48 -14.37 8.57
CA VAL A 66 -7.95 -15.75 8.49
C VAL A 66 -6.77 -16.71 8.52
N SER A 67 -5.73 -16.45 7.71
CA SER A 67 -4.54 -17.32 7.64
C SER A 67 -3.28 -16.58 7.18
N PRO A 68 -2.08 -17.01 7.59
CA PRO A 68 -0.83 -16.52 7.02
C PRO A 68 -0.76 -16.78 5.50
N TYR A 69 0.02 -15.96 4.79
CA TYR A 69 0.28 -16.15 3.36
C TYR A 69 1.71 -16.60 3.11
N VAL A 70 1.93 -17.61 2.29
CA VAL A 70 3.28 -18.08 1.92
C VAL A 70 3.66 -17.48 0.57
N ILE A 71 4.56 -16.49 0.58
CA ILE A 71 5.11 -15.92 -0.67
C ILE A 71 6.18 -16.88 -1.23
N PRO A 72 6.03 -17.36 -2.48
CA PRO A 72 7.00 -18.28 -3.07
C PRO A 72 8.33 -17.56 -3.38
N PRO A 73 9.42 -18.31 -3.65
CA PRO A 73 10.63 -17.74 -4.25
C PRO A 73 10.30 -16.93 -5.50
N ASN A 74 10.92 -15.77 -5.67
CA ASN A 74 10.64 -14.79 -6.73
C ASN A 74 9.18 -14.26 -6.77
N GLY A 75 8.42 -14.46 -5.69
CA GLY A 75 7.06 -13.96 -5.56
C GLY A 75 7.01 -12.46 -5.32
N PHE A 76 5.91 -11.84 -5.75
CA PHE A 76 5.59 -10.43 -5.50
C PHE A 76 4.14 -10.30 -5.03
N VAL A 77 3.93 -9.58 -3.93
CA VAL A 77 2.59 -9.23 -3.44
C VAL A 77 2.55 -7.78 -2.96
N LEU A 78 1.41 -7.13 -3.13
CA LEU A 78 1.10 -5.85 -2.52
C LEU A 78 0.55 -6.06 -1.12
N GLY A 79 0.90 -5.16 -0.22
CA GLY A 79 0.34 -5.05 1.12
C GLY A 79 0.23 -3.57 1.50
N SER A 80 -0.09 -3.33 2.76
CA SER A 80 0.03 -2.01 3.37
C SER A 80 0.59 -2.16 4.77
N VAL A 81 1.14 -1.08 5.31
CA VAL A 81 1.39 -1.01 6.75
C VAL A 81 0.05 -1.00 7.50
N ARG A 82 0.04 -1.45 8.75
CA ARG A 82 -1.15 -1.42 9.61
C ARG A 82 -1.45 0.00 10.09
N GLU A 83 -0.42 0.79 10.32
CA GLU A 83 -0.51 2.15 10.82
C GLU A 83 -1.04 3.08 9.74
N TRP A 84 -2.04 3.87 10.08
CA TRP A 84 -2.52 4.96 9.25
C TRP A 84 -1.80 6.24 9.67
N ILE A 85 -1.08 6.85 8.73
CA ILE A 85 -0.11 7.92 9.04
C ILE A 85 -0.52 9.21 8.34
N GLU A 86 -0.60 10.32 9.08
CA GLU A 86 -0.67 11.67 8.52
C GLU A 86 0.69 12.35 8.65
N PHE A 87 1.25 12.78 7.52
CA PHE A 87 2.59 13.37 7.49
C PHE A 87 2.63 14.86 7.80
N GLY A 88 1.49 15.55 7.79
CA GLY A 88 1.41 17.00 8.01
C GLY A 88 2.42 17.76 7.12
N PRO A 89 3.35 18.53 7.70
CA PRO A 89 4.36 19.26 6.92
C PRO A 89 5.57 18.41 6.53
N TYR A 90 5.70 17.17 7.00
CA TYR A 90 6.87 16.32 6.76
C TYR A 90 6.72 15.51 5.48
N CYS A 91 7.83 15.04 4.93
CA CYS A 91 7.82 13.91 4.00
C CYS A 91 8.42 12.68 4.69
N GLY A 92 8.40 11.53 4.02
CA GLY A 92 9.18 10.41 4.56
C GLY A 92 9.40 9.27 3.59
N PHE A 93 10.34 8.42 4.00
CA PHE A 93 10.73 7.24 3.26
C PHE A 93 10.41 5.99 4.05
N ILE A 94 9.73 5.04 3.42
CA ILE A 94 9.59 3.70 3.95
C ILE A 94 10.77 2.85 3.49
N SER A 95 11.40 2.15 4.43
CA SER A 95 12.53 1.26 4.17
C SER A 95 12.27 -0.09 4.80
N THR A 96 12.58 -1.15 4.07
CA THR A 96 12.60 -2.51 4.64
C THR A 96 13.54 -2.56 5.84
N ARG A 97 13.14 -3.24 6.93
CA ARG A 97 14.06 -3.47 8.07
C ARG A 97 15.22 -4.34 7.60
N THR A 98 16.44 -3.98 7.98
CA THR A 98 17.67 -4.66 7.54
C THR A 98 17.66 -6.17 7.80
N THR A 99 16.97 -6.61 8.86
CA THR A 99 16.75 -8.04 9.15
C THR A 99 16.17 -8.79 7.96
N TYR A 100 15.11 -8.28 7.32
CA TYR A 100 14.46 -8.95 6.19
C TYR A 100 15.22 -8.73 4.88
N ALA A 101 15.79 -7.55 4.68
CA ALA A 101 16.61 -7.28 3.50
C ALA A 101 17.80 -8.26 3.40
N ARG A 102 18.42 -8.63 4.53
CA ARG A 102 19.48 -9.65 4.60
C ARG A 102 19.01 -11.08 4.35
N MET A 103 17.70 -11.32 4.39
CA MET A 103 17.09 -12.60 4.01
C MET A 103 16.64 -12.63 2.54
N GLY A 104 16.88 -11.55 1.78
CA GLY A 104 16.35 -11.41 0.42
C GLY A 104 14.85 -11.10 0.37
N LEU A 105 14.24 -10.64 1.47
CA LEU A 105 12.84 -10.26 1.55
C LEU A 105 12.71 -8.74 1.65
N LEU A 106 12.17 -8.12 0.62
CA LEU A 106 11.92 -6.68 0.57
C LEU A 106 10.45 -6.42 0.87
N PHE A 107 10.16 -5.43 1.71
CA PHE A 107 8.79 -5.00 2.03
C PHE A 107 8.41 -3.68 1.36
N SER A 108 9.40 -2.91 0.90
CA SER A 108 9.15 -1.69 0.13
C SER A 108 10.06 -1.61 -1.08
N VAL A 109 9.45 -1.41 -2.25
CA VAL A 109 10.13 -0.98 -3.48
C VAL A 109 9.73 0.44 -3.92
N SER A 110 8.72 1.06 -3.28
CA SER A 110 8.29 2.45 -3.51
C SER A 110 8.38 3.24 -2.21
N ASN A 111 9.21 4.29 -2.19
CA ASN A 111 9.80 4.76 -0.93
C ASN A 111 9.49 6.21 -0.58
N TYR A 112 8.39 6.83 -1.03
CA TYR A 112 8.18 8.26 -0.71
C TYR A 112 6.73 8.63 -0.38
N ALA A 113 6.55 9.25 0.78
CA ALA A 113 5.32 9.90 1.21
C ALA A 113 5.52 11.43 1.15
N ASN A 114 4.63 12.10 0.43
CA ASN A 114 4.66 13.56 0.27
C ASN A 114 4.14 14.29 1.54
N PRO A 115 4.54 15.56 1.75
CA PRO A 115 3.86 16.44 2.70
C PRO A 115 2.35 16.50 2.44
N GLY A 116 1.57 16.41 3.50
CA GLY A 116 0.11 16.32 3.46
C GLY A 116 -0.46 14.96 3.09
N TYR A 117 0.37 13.93 2.84
CA TYR A 117 -0.13 12.56 2.67
C TYR A 117 -0.78 12.05 3.97
N LYS A 118 -1.85 11.27 3.80
CA LYS A 118 -2.60 10.61 4.87
C LYS A 118 -3.02 9.23 4.36
N GLY A 119 -2.69 8.14 5.06
CA GLY A 119 -3.02 6.81 4.55
C GLY A 119 -2.27 5.67 5.23
N ASN A 120 -2.70 4.43 4.96
CA ASN A 120 -1.86 3.25 5.18
C ASN A 120 -0.82 3.18 4.06
N LEU A 121 0.46 3.45 4.37
CA LEU A 121 1.52 3.39 3.36
C LEU A 121 1.55 2.02 2.64
N PRO A 122 1.72 2.01 1.31
CA PRO A 122 1.78 0.76 0.56
C PRO A 122 3.06 0.00 0.88
N LEU A 123 2.96 -1.32 0.87
CA LEU A 123 4.08 -2.24 0.88
C LEU A 123 4.08 -2.98 -0.44
N ALA A 124 5.24 -3.05 -1.08
CA ALA A 124 5.43 -3.82 -2.29
C ALA A 124 6.48 -4.88 -1.97
N ILE A 125 5.97 -6.07 -1.66
CA ILE A 125 6.69 -7.14 -0.98
C ILE A 125 7.24 -8.10 -2.03
N ALA A 126 8.56 -8.21 -2.10
CA ALA A 126 9.26 -9.08 -3.04
C ALA A 126 10.11 -10.10 -2.29
N ASN A 127 9.90 -11.38 -2.60
CA ASN A 127 10.75 -12.46 -2.11
C ASN A 127 11.83 -12.77 -3.16
N LEU A 128 13.02 -12.20 -2.98
CA LEU A 128 14.19 -12.47 -3.81
C LEU A 128 15.02 -13.64 -3.29
N SER A 129 14.58 -14.30 -2.22
CA SER A 129 15.25 -15.46 -1.66
C SER A 129 14.87 -16.74 -2.42
N GLY A 130 15.69 -17.79 -2.26
CA GLY A 130 15.40 -19.11 -2.81
C GLY A 130 14.39 -19.94 -1.99
N LEU A 131 13.83 -19.39 -0.91
CA LEU A 131 12.94 -20.11 0.00
C LEU A 131 11.55 -19.46 0.05
N PRO A 132 10.47 -20.24 0.22
CA PRO A 132 9.16 -19.67 0.53
C PRO A 132 9.21 -18.96 1.89
N VAL A 133 8.50 -17.83 2.01
CA VAL A 133 8.45 -17.06 3.27
C VAL A 133 7.00 -16.87 3.72
N THR A 134 6.74 -17.12 5.00
CA THR A 134 5.41 -16.87 5.59
C THR A 134 5.27 -15.41 6.00
N LEU A 135 4.29 -14.72 5.42
CA LEU A 135 3.86 -13.38 5.80
C LEU A 135 2.76 -13.47 6.85
N THR A 136 2.90 -12.72 7.93
CA THR A 136 1.95 -12.69 9.05
C THR A 136 1.68 -11.25 9.46
N LYS A 137 0.39 -10.89 9.57
CA LYS A 137 -0.03 -9.55 10.01
C LYS A 137 0.60 -9.15 11.34
N GLY A 138 0.79 -7.86 11.55
CA GLY A 138 1.27 -7.29 12.81
C GLY A 138 2.78 -7.40 13.06
N LEU A 139 3.53 -8.14 12.24
CA LEU A 139 4.99 -8.15 12.34
C LEU A 139 5.56 -6.78 11.93
N ARG A 140 6.56 -6.29 12.66
CA ARG A 140 7.33 -5.09 12.26
C ARG A 140 8.15 -5.45 11.03
N VAL A 141 7.86 -4.89 9.86
CA VAL A 141 8.44 -5.33 8.58
C VAL A 141 9.28 -4.27 7.90
N ALA A 142 8.93 -3.01 8.10
CA ALA A 142 9.61 -1.86 7.55
C ALA A 142 9.74 -0.77 8.63
N GLN A 143 10.37 0.35 8.27
CA GLN A 143 10.48 1.54 9.09
C GLN A 143 10.23 2.77 8.24
N VAL A 144 9.63 3.79 8.83
CA VAL A 144 9.42 5.10 8.19
C VAL A 144 10.43 6.08 8.77
N VAL A 145 11.19 6.73 7.90
CA VAL A 145 12.05 7.86 8.23
C VAL A 145 11.31 9.14 7.86
N PHE A 146 10.97 9.94 8.87
CA PHE A 146 10.33 11.24 8.67
C PHE A 146 11.38 12.31 8.42
N LEU A 147 11.14 13.19 7.46
CA LEU A 147 12.07 14.21 7.02
C LEU A 147 11.41 15.59 7.07
N ARG A 148 12.18 16.58 7.55
CA ARG A 148 11.87 17.99 7.32
C ARG A 148 12.07 18.33 5.84
N THR A 149 11.09 19.03 5.28
CA THR A 149 11.16 19.74 4.00
C THR A 149 11.26 21.25 4.21
N GLY A 150 11.60 22.01 3.17
CA GLY A 150 11.32 23.45 3.11
C GLY A 150 9.81 23.71 2.95
N GLU A 151 9.44 24.97 2.76
CA GLU A 151 8.05 25.37 2.53
C GLU A 151 7.46 24.67 1.30
N VAL A 152 6.23 24.17 1.45
CA VAL A 152 5.50 23.45 0.41
C VAL A 152 4.33 24.32 -0.02
N GLU A 153 4.36 24.80 -1.27
CA GLU A 153 3.30 25.63 -1.83
C GLU A 153 1.97 24.87 -1.89
N ARG A 154 2.01 23.60 -2.31
CA ARG A 154 0.84 22.76 -2.46
C ARG A 154 1.07 21.34 -1.91
N PRO A 155 0.59 21.02 -0.70
CA PRO A 155 0.72 19.67 -0.15
C PRO A 155 -0.09 18.67 -0.96
N TYR A 156 0.26 17.38 -0.85
CA TYR A 156 -0.37 16.28 -1.57
C TYR A 156 -1.89 16.26 -1.37
N SER A 157 -2.37 16.57 -0.18
CA SER A 157 -3.81 16.65 0.14
C SER A 157 -4.59 17.71 -0.63
N GLN A 158 -3.91 18.68 -1.26
CA GLN A 158 -4.51 19.74 -2.07
C GLN A 158 -4.32 19.53 -3.58
N LEU A 159 -3.66 18.44 -3.98
CA LEU A 159 -3.51 18.10 -5.39
C LEU A 159 -4.81 17.47 -5.91
N PRO A 160 -5.33 17.91 -7.07
CA PRO A 160 -6.55 17.36 -7.65
C PRO A 160 -6.39 15.90 -8.09
N ASP A 161 -5.16 15.46 -8.32
CA ASP A 161 -4.76 14.12 -8.74
C ASP A 161 -4.10 13.31 -7.61
N ALA A 162 -4.41 13.62 -6.34
CA ALA A 162 -3.95 12.89 -5.17
C ALA A 162 -4.59 11.48 -5.03
N LYS A 163 -4.23 10.57 -5.96
CA LYS A 163 -4.86 9.25 -6.16
C LYS A 163 -4.95 8.36 -4.92
N TYR A 164 -4.00 8.51 -4.00
CA TYR A 164 -3.80 7.61 -2.86
C TYR A 164 -4.06 8.32 -1.51
N LEU A 165 -4.59 9.54 -1.54
CA LEU A 165 -4.93 10.26 -0.32
C LEU A 165 -6.07 9.55 0.43
N GLY A 166 -5.84 9.29 1.71
CA GLY A 166 -6.81 8.70 2.63
C GLY A 166 -6.95 7.19 2.52
N GLU A 167 -6.03 6.50 1.84
CA GLU A 167 -6.14 5.05 1.61
C GLU A 167 -6.16 4.24 2.92
N ARG A 168 -6.96 3.16 2.89
CA ARG A 168 -7.16 2.22 3.98
C ARG A 168 -6.88 0.81 3.47
N GLY A 169 -5.99 0.08 4.14
CA GLY A 169 -5.57 -1.26 3.69
C GLY A 169 -4.83 -1.25 2.35
N VAL A 170 -4.97 -2.32 1.57
CA VAL A 170 -4.23 -2.47 0.31
C VAL A 170 -4.93 -1.73 -0.83
N SER A 171 -4.22 -0.76 -1.38
CA SER A 171 -4.62 0.07 -2.51
C SER A 171 -3.97 -0.44 -3.79
N LEU A 172 -4.79 -0.66 -4.83
CA LEU A 172 -4.31 -1.14 -6.11
C LEU A 172 -3.73 0.01 -6.95
N PRO A 173 -2.83 -0.28 -7.91
CA PRO A 173 -2.35 0.73 -8.84
C PRO A 173 -3.50 1.40 -9.61
N LYS A 174 -3.45 2.74 -9.74
CA LYS A 174 -4.44 3.54 -10.47
C LYS A 174 -3.84 4.27 -11.68
N PRO A 175 -3.14 3.58 -12.60
CA PRO A 175 -2.52 4.21 -13.76
C PRO A 175 -3.57 4.78 -14.72
N HIS A 176 -4.77 4.20 -14.78
CA HIS A 176 -5.90 4.75 -15.54
C HIS A 176 -6.31 6.17 -15.10
N LEU A 177 -5.91 6.65 -13.91
CA LEU A 177 -6.16 8.03 -13.49
C LEU A 177 -5.11 9.03 -14.00
N ASP A 178 -4.02 8.57 -14.61
CA ASP A 178 -2.99 9.45 -15.19
C ASP A 178 -3.51 10.15 -16.45
N ARG A 179 -3.11 11.41 -16.59
CA ARG A 179 -3.57 12.29 -17.67
C ARG A 179 -3.16 11.76 -19.04
N GLU A 180 -1.92 11.31 -19.17
CA GLU A 180 -1.36 10.76 -20.40
C GLU A 180 -2.05 9.45 -20.81
N ILE A 181 -2.42 8.60 -19.86
CA ILE A 181 -3.19 7.37 -20.13
C ILE A 181 -4.62 7.73 -20.57
N GLN A 182 -5.26 8.68 -19.90
CA GLN A 182 -6.57 9.20 -20.32
C GLN A 182 -6.55 9.80 -21.74
N GLN A 183 -5.45 10.48 -22.10
CA GLN A 183 -5.25 11.03 -23.44
C GLN A 183 -5.06 9.92 -24.49
N ALA A 184 -4.25 8.91 -24.19
CA ALA A 184 -4.03 7.75 -25.06
C ALA A 184 -5.35 7.01 -25.33
N LEU A 185 -6.10 6.67 -24.28
CA LEU A 185 -7.42 6.05 -24.37
C LEU A 185 -8.40 6.86 -25.23
N SER A 186 -8.43 8.18 -25.02
CA SER A 186 -9.30 9.07 -25.79
C SER A 186 -8.95 9.11 -27.28
N SER A 187 -7.65 9.01 -27.62
CA SER A 187 -7.17 8.99 -29.01
C SER A 187 -7.56 7.71 -29.76
N LEU A 188 -7.71 6.59 -29.03
CA LEU A 188 -8.14 5.30 -29.58
C LEU A 188 -9.67 5.19 -29.73
N GLY A 189 -10.42 6.27 -29.50
CA GLY A 189 -11.89 6.26 -29.53
C GLY A 189 -12.53 5.58 -28.32
N LEU A 190 -11.72 5.14 -27.35
CA LEU A 190 -12.16 4.55 -26.09
C LEU A 190 -12.51 5.66 -25.09
N ARG A 191 -13.44 6.57 -25.46
CA ARG A 191 -13.88 7.64 -24.57
C ARG A 191 -14.86 7.10 -23.52
N GLY A 192 -14.57 7.34 -22.25
CA GLY A 192 -15.56 7.17 -21.19
C GLY A 192 -15.70 5.75 -20.65
N TRP A 193 -14.61 5.00 -20.46
CA TRP A 193 -14.60 3.99 -19.40
C TRP A 193 -14.86 4.71 -18.08
N ARG A 194 -16.12 4.70 -17.65
CA ARG A 194 -16.62 5.58 -16.60
C ARG A 194 -15.86 5.24 -15.33
N MET A 195 -15.30 6.27 -14.68
CA MET A 195 -14.79 6.22 -13.31
C MET A 195 -15.67 5.40 -12.35
N ARG A 196 -16.99 5.36 -12.59
CA ARG A 196 -17.95 4.54 -11.85
C ARG A 196 -17.97 3.06 -12.25
N GLU A 197 -17.77 2.68 -13.50
CA GLU A 197 -17.71 1.28 -13.95
C GLU A 197 -16.35 0.65 -13.65
N ALA A 198 -15.24 1.41 -13.72
CA ALA A 198 -13.92 0.92 -13.30
C ALA A 198 -13.87 0.68 -11.79
N GLN A 199 -14.33 1.65 -10.97
CA GLN A 199 -14.43 1.49 -9.52
C GLN A 199 -15.45 0.39 -9.15
N ARG A 200 -16.61 0.37 -9.79
CA ARG A 200 -17.63 -0.69 -9.60
C ARG A 200 -17.14 -2.07 -10.02
N LEU A 201 -16.30 -2.22 -11.05
CA LEU A 201 -15.72 -3.52 -11.42
C LEU A 201 -14.56 -3.93 -10.49
N ILE A 202 -13.83 -2.97 -9.91
CA ILE A 202 -12.86 -3.22 -8.84
C ILE A 202 -13.58 -3.68 -7.57
N ASP A 203 -14.71 -3.04 -7.23
CA ASP A 203 -15.50 -3.35 -6.03
C ASP A 203 -16.36 -4.63 -6.22
N GLU A 204 -17.11 -4.78 -7.33
CA GLU A 204 -17.96 -5.96 -7.63
C GLU A 204 -17.15 -7.25 -7.86
N LYS A 205 -15.88 -7.16 -8.28
CA LYS A 205 -15.00 -8.35 -8.36
C LYS A 205 -14.41 -8.73 -6.99
N THR A 206 -14.37 -7.81 -6.05
CA THR A 206 -13.96 -8.08 -4.66
C THR A 206 -15.11 -8.74 -3.89
N ASP A 207 -16.36 -8.34 -4.15
CA ASP A 207 -17.54 -8.88 -3.46
C ASP A 207 -18.03 -10.26 -3.96
N LYS A 208 -17.82 -10.60 -5.25
CA LYS A 208 -18.25 -11.92 -5.79
C LYS A 208 -17.52 -13.13 -5.20
N ILE A 209 -16.37 -12.92 -4.56
CA ILE A 209 -15.66 -13.99 -3.82
C ILE A 209 -16.27 -14.16 -2.42
N ALA A 210 -16.74 -13.09 -1.77
CA ALA A 210 -17.39 -13.19 -0.46
C ALA A 210 -18.70 -14.02 -0.51
N GLU A 211 -19.52 -13.86 -1.56
CA GLU A 211 -20.73 -14.67 -1.73
C GLU A 211 -20.44 -16.14 -2.08
N THR A 212 -19.36 -16.41 -2.83
CA THR A 212 -18.97 -17.78 -3.20
C THR A 212 -18.40 -18.55 -2.00
N VAL A 213 -17.68 -17.87 -1.10
CA VAL A 213 -17.13 -18.49 0.13
C VAL A 213 -18.24 -18.76 1.17
N VAL A 214 -19.24 -17.88 1.32
CA VAL A 214 -20.37 -18.13 2.24
C VAL A 214 -21.31 -19.24 1.73
N GLY A 215 -21.48 -19.37 0.40
CA GLY A 215 -22.30 -20.43 -0.21
C GLY A 215 -21.68 -21.84 -0.18
N GLN A 216 -20.36 -21.95 -0.04
CA GLN A 216 -19.68 -23.26 0.05
C GLN A 216 -19.55 -23.79 1.49
N PHE A 217 -19.62 -22.93 2.51
CA PHE A 217 -19.60 -23.36 3.92
C PHE A 217 -20.96 -23.82 4.47
N THR A 218 -22.07 -23.57 3.77
CA THR A 218 -23.42 -24.03 4.19
C THR A 218 -23.88 -25.34 3.55
N ARG A 219 -23.10 -25.93 2.63
CA ARG A 219 -23.41 -27.23 1.99
C ARG A 219 -22.52 -28.39 2.40
N SER A 220 -21.68 -28.21 3.42
CA SER A 220 -20.75 -29.23 3.92
C SER A 220 -21.15 -29.81 5.29
N VAL A 221 -22.38 -29.52 5.75
CA VAL A 221 -22.94 -30.07 7.00
C VAL A 221 -24.37 -30.56 6.72
N GLU A 222 -24.48 -31.58 5.89
CA GLU A 222 -25.54 -32.61 5.93
C GLU A 222 -24.93 -33.96 5.53
#